data_AF-A0A8J2NT37-F1
#
_entry.id   AF-A0A8J2NT37-F1
#
_cell.length_a   1.000
_cell.length_b   1.000
_cell.length_c   1.000
_cell.angle_alpha   90.00
_cell.angle_beta   90.00
_cell.angle_gamma   90.00
#
_symmetry.space_group_name_H-M   'P 1'
#
loop_
_entity.id
_entity.type
_entity.pdbx_description
1 polymer ?
#
loop_
_entity_poly.entity_id
_entity_poly.type
_entity_poly.pdbx_seq_one_letter_code
_entity_poly.pdbx_strand_id
1 'polypeptide(L)' 'MVRHLKIAFKEMLETADWLDEFTKSKALDKITAMKEFIGYPDWLTNDTAVNDYF' A
#
# COMPACT_ATOMS: atom_id res chain seq x y z
N MET A 1 -7.26 -3.65 9.25
CA MET A 1 -8.30 -3.66 8.19
C MET A 1 -7.68 -3.45 6.80
N VAL A 2 -7.03 -2.32 6.53
CA VAL A 2 -6.41 -2.01 5.21
C VAL A 2 -5.50 -3.13 4.70
N ARG A 3 -4.59 -3.64 5.55
CA ARG A 3 -3.74 -4.79 5.23
C ARG A 3 -4.51 -6.03 4.75
N HIS A 4 -5.67 -6.34 5.33
CA HIS A 4 -6.47 -7.52 4.92
C HIS A 4 -7.10 -7.31 3.56
N LEU A 5 -7.58 -6.09 3.26
CA LEU A 5 -8.07 -5.76 1.92
C LEU A 5 -6.96 -5.86 0.88
N LYS A 6 -5.74 -5.42 1.23
CA LYS A 6 -4.56 -5.52 0.36
C LYS A 6 -4.23 -6.98 0.05
N ILE A 7 -4.29 -7.86 1.04
CA ILE A 7 -4.08 -9.31 0.85
C ILE A 7 -5.16 -9.90 -0.05
N ALA A 8 -6.44 -9.66 0.26
CA ALA A 8 -7.56 -10.19 -0.52
C ALA A 8 -7.53 -9.69 -1.99
N PHE A 9 -7.17 -8.42 -2.21
CA PHE A 9 -7.04 -7.89 -3.57
C PHE A 9 -5.83 -8.50 -4.32
N LYS A 10 -4.73 -8.81 -3.62
CA LYS A 10 -3.61 -9.56 -4.22
C LYS A 10 -4.03 -10.95 -4.67
N GLU A 11 -4.73 -11.68 -3.81
CA GLU A 11 -5.25 -13.03 -4.12
C GLU A 11 -6.19 -12.99 -5.33
N MET A 12 -7.06 -11.97 -5.41
CA MET A 12 -7.95 -11.77 -6.56
C MET A 12 -7.18 -11.52 -7.87
N LEU A 13 -6.06 -10.81 -7.83
CA LEU A 13 -5.20 -10.58 -9.00
C LEU A 13 -4.47 -11.85 -9.43
N GLU A 14 -4.04 -12.69 -8.48
CA GLU A 14 -3.37 -13.96 -8.78
C GLU A 14 -4.28 -14.92 -9.54
N THR A 15 -5.59 -14.93 -9.23
CA THR A 15 -6.59 -15.79 -9.87
C THR A 15 -7.36 -15.12 -11.02
N ALA A 16 -6.92 -13.95 -11.48
CA ALA A 16 -7.60 -13.23 -12.56
C ALA A 16 -7.27 -13.83 -13.94
N ASP A 17 -8.23 -14.52 -14.54
CA ASP A 17 -8.08 -15.15 -15.87
C ASP A 17 -8.20 -14.17 -17.05
N TRP A 18 -8.76 -12.98 -16.80
CA TRP A 18 -8.98 -11.95 -17.81
C TRP A 18 -7.75 -11.04 -18.03
N LEU A 19 -6.74 -11.15 -17.16
CA LEU A 19 -5.47 -10.42 -17.27
C LEU A 19 -4.41 -11.30 -17.91
N ASP A 20 -3.71 -10.75 -18.89
CA ASP A 20 -2.48 -11.36 -19.38
C ASP A 20 -1.39 -11.35 -18.28
N GLU A 21 -0.46 -12.30 -18.38
CA GLU A 21 0.56 -12.51 -17.34
C GLU A 21 1.48 -11.30 -17.13
N PHE A 22 1.76 -10.52 -18.18
CA PHE A 22 2.59 -9.31 -18.04
C PHE A 22 1.85 -8.25 -17.23
N THR A 23 0.59 -7.98 -17.56
CA THR A 23 -0.23 -7.00 -16.82
C THR A 23 -0.49 -7.46 -15.39
N LYS A 24 -0.74 -8.76 -15.17
CA LYS A 24 -0.90 -9.36 -13.84
C LYS A 24 0.33 -9.15 -12.97
N SER A 25 1.53 -9.42 -13.51
CA SER A 25 2.80 -9.16 -12.83
C SER A 25 2.93 -7.68 -12.42
N LYS A 26 2.62 -6.73 -13.31
CA LYS A 26 2.66 -5.30 -12.98
C LYS A 26 1.64 -4.89 -11.93
N ALA A 27 0.45 -5.48 -11.94
CA ALA A 27 -0.55 -5.24 -10.90
C ALA A 27 -0.08 -5.75 -9.53
N LEU A 28 0.56 -6.92 -9.48
CA LEU A 28 1.14 -7.50 -8.26
C LEU A 28 2.33 -6.68 -7.73
N ASP A 29 3.17 -6.14 -8.62
CA ASP A 29 4.26 -5.22 -8.23
C ASP A 29 3.68 -3.96 -7.58
N LYS A 30 2.66 -3.37 -8.24
CA LYS A 30 2.02 -2.14 -7.78
C LYS A 30 1.39 -2.33 -6.40
N ILE A 31 0.60 -3.40 -6.21
CA ILE A 31 -0.03 -3.63 -4.92
C ILE A 31 1.02 -3.89 -3.84
N THR A 32 2.07 -4.67 -4.12
CA THR A 32 3.16 -4.91 -3.15
C THR A 32 3.80 -3.60 -2.69
N ALA A 33 4.03 -2.66 -3.61
CA ALA A 33 4.64 -1.36 -3.34
C ALA A 33 3.73 -0.33 -2.64
N MET A 34 2.41 -0.57 -2.52
CA MET A 34 1.50 0.38 -1.87
C MET A 34 1.87 0.59 -0.39
N LYS A 35 2.13 1.84 -0.01
CA LYS A 35 2.34 2.25 1.39
C LYS A 35 1.01 2.61 2.03
N GLU A 36 0.89 2.30 3.32
CA GLU A 36 -0.29 2.60 4.13
C GLU A 36 0.02 3.83 5.01
N PHE A 37 -0.84 4.85 4.95
CA PHE A 37 -0.77 6.02 5.83
C PHE A 37 -2.13 6.13 6.53
N ILE A 38 -2.15 5.94 7.86
CA ILE A 38 -3.39 5.82 8.63
C ILE A 38 -3.35 6.79 9.80
N GLY A 39 -4.36 7.65 9.92
CA GLY A 39 -4.44 8.63 11.00
C GLY A 39 -3.56 9.84 10.70
N TYR A 40 -2.40 9.94 11.35
CA TYR A 40 -1.47 11.04 11.23
C TYR A 40 -0.05 10.53 10.96
N PRO A 41 0.85 11.35 10.38
CA PRO A 41 2.24 10.96 10.15
C PRO A 41 2.98 10.70 11.48
N ASP A 42 3.80 9.66 11.52
CA ASP A 42 4.52 9.26 12.75
C ASP A 42 5.40 10.38 13.34
N TRP A 43 5.88 11.30 12.51
CA TRP A 43 6.72 12.42 12.95
C TRP A 43 5.96 13.47 13.76
N LEU A 44 4.62 13.49 13.69
CA LEU A 44 3.81 14.51 14.35
C LEU A 44 3.84 14.41 15.88
N THR A 45 4.21 13.26 16.44
CA THR A 45 4.38 13.07 17.89
C THR A 45 5.78 13.44 18.40
N ASN A 46 6.66 13.93 17.53
CA ASN A 46 8.01 14.37 17.89
C ASN A 46 8.08 15.90 17.86
N ASP A 47 8.07 16.52 19.04
CA ASP A 47 8.07 17.98 19.19
C ASP A 47 9.24 18.66 18.47
N THR A 48 10.44 18.06 18.47
CA THR A 48 11.59 18.59 17.73
C THR A 48 11.34 18.56 16.22
N ALA A 49 10.84 17.43 15.70
CA ALA A 49 10.52 17.31 14.28
C ALA A 49 9.41 18.28 13.84
N VAL A 50 8.43 18.53 14.72
CA VAL A 50 7.38 19.51 14.49
C VAL A 50 7.95 20.93 14.46
N ASN A 51 8.82 21.28 15.41
CA ASN A 51 9.46 22.60 15.48
C ASN A 51 10.45 22.85 14.33
N ASP A 52 11.10 21.82 13.79
CA ASP A 52 12.00 21.97 12.64
C ASP A 52 11.23 22.18 11.32
N TYR A 53 10.00 21.67 11.24
CA TYR A 53 9.16 21.76 10.04
C TYR A 53 8.42 23.10 9.90
N PHE A 54 8.11 23.77 11.02
CA PHE A 54 7.33 25.01 11.09
C PHE A 54 8.14 26.19 11.62
#